data_AF-A0A8T5AV52-F1
#
_entry.id   AF-A0A8T5AV52-F1
#
_cell.length_a   1.000
_cell.length_b   1.000
_cell.length_c   1.000
_cell.angle_alpha   90.00
_cell.angle_beta   90.00
_cell.angle_gamma   90.00
#
_symmetry.space_group_name_H-M   'P 1'
#
loop_
_entity.id
_entity.type
_entity.pdbx_description
1 polymer ?
#
loop_
_entity_poly.entity_id
_entity_poly.type
_entity_poly.pdbx_seq_one_letter_code
_entity_poly.pdbx_strand_id
1 'polypeptide(L)'
;MDKEAIKVVDFIEDLVIYMAASDVVVTQGYTTLWELAAIAVTFPHHLEQVRFVRAMEARGTAMWIPRIDLSAEILAEKIIKILSDEALATRMSESGRKICRESGARKTAKVILQILKKAI
;
A
#
# COMPACT_ATOMS: atom_id res chain seq x y z
N MET A 1 22.46 -12.94 11.85
CA MET A 1 21.13 -12.73 11.24
C MET A 1 20.53 -14.12 11.10
N ASP A 2 19.69 -14.52 12.05
CA ASP A 2 19.16 -15.88 12.11
C ASP A 2 18.27 -16.16 10.90
N LYS A 3 18.56 -17.25 10.20
CA LYS A 3 17.80 -17.71 9.02
C LYS A 3 16.34 -18.08 9.35
N GLU A 4 15.96 -18.12 10.62
CA GLU A 4 14.58 -18.35 11.07
C GLU A 4 13.65 -17.14 10.90
N ALA A 5 14.17 -15.95 10.59
CA ALA A 5 13.36 -14.72 10.44
C ALA A 5 12.71 -14.54 9.05
N ILE A 6 12.94 -15.45 8.10
CA ILE A 6 12.46 -15.33 6.71
C ILE A 6 11.62 -16.54 6.34
N LYS A 7 10.35 -16.29 5.99
CA LYS A 7 9.44 -17.31 5.45
C LYS A 7 9.16 -17.01 3.98
N VAL A 8 9.52 -17.95 3.11
CA VAL A 8 9.19 -17.91 1.68
C VAL A 8 8.04 -18.88 1.43
N VAL A 9 7.00 -18.41 0.76
CA VAL A 9 5.84 -19.21 0.37
C VAL A 9 5.48 -18.91 -1.08
N ASP A 10 4.99 -19.92 -1.79
CA ASP A 10 4.62 -19.75 -3.20
C ASP A 10 3.37 -18.88 -3.36
N PHE A 11 2.46 -18.95 -2.39
CA PHE A 11 1.21 -18.19 -2.40
C PHE A 11 0.73 -17.85 -0.99
N ILE A 12 0.14 -16.67 -0.84
CA ILE A 12 -0.53 -16.22 0.39
C ILE A 12 -2.02 -16.08 0.07
N GLU A 13 -2.83 -16.99 0.61
CA GLU A 13 -4.28 -16.99 0.37
C GLU A 13 -4.96 -15.77 0.99
N ASP A 14 -4.66 -15.47 2.25
CA ASP A 14 -5.23 -14.33 2.98
C ASP A 14 -4.19 -13.21 3.12
N LEU A 15 -3.89 -12.57 1.99
CA LEU A 15 -2.94 -11.45 1.95
C LEU A 15 -3.32 -10.33 2.92
N VAL A 16 -4.63 -10.12 3.15
CA VAL A 16 -5.14 -9.07 4.03
C VAL A 16 -4.71 -9.30 5.47
N ILE A 17 -4.78 -10.55 5.98
CA ILE A 17 -4.30 -10.87 7.33
C ILE A 17 -2.81 -10.57 7.47
N TYR A 18 -2.00 -10.97 6.49
CA TYR A 18 -0.55 -10.72 6.53
C TYR A 18 -0.23 -9.23 6.47
N MET A 19 -0.92 -8.48 5.61
CA MET A 19 -0.75 -7.03 5.52
C MET A 19 -1.16 -6.32 6.82
N ALA A 20 -2.28 -6.74 7.45
CA ALA A 20 -2.76 -6.16 8.70
C ALA A 20 -1.83 -6.45 9.90
N ALA A 21 -1.09 -7.56 9.86
CA ALA A 21 -0.11 -7.93 10.87
C ALA A 21 1.30 -7.35 10.59
N SER A 22 1.50 -6.63 9.49
CA SER A 22 2.81 -6.10 9.08
C SER A 22 2.95 -4.62 9.44
N ASP A 23 4.12 -4.22 9.95
CA ASP A 23 4.45 -2.81 10.16
C ASP A 23 4.75 -2.07 8.84
N VAL A 24 5.36 -2.78 7.87
CA VAL A 24 5.77 -2.26 6.57
C VAL A 24 5.54 -3.31 5.49
N VAL A 25 4.98 -2.90 4.35
CA VAL A 25 4.86 -3.77 3.17
C VAL A 25 5.75 -3.27 2.04
N VAL A 26 6.46 -4.19 1.41
CA VAL A 26 7.32 -3.92 0.25
C VAL A 26 6.63 -4.48 -1.00
N THR A 27 6.31 -3.64 -1.99
CA THR A 27 5.53 -4.08 -3.16
C THR A 27 5.93 -3.37 -4.45
N GLN A 28 5.69 -4.02 -5.59
CA GLN A 28 5.83 -3.41 -6.92
C GLN A 28 4.77 -2.32 -7.19
N GLY A 29 3.76 -2.20 -6.33
CA GLY A 29 2.72 -1.17 -6.43
C GLY A 29 1.56 -1.53 -7.36
N TYR A 30 0.55 -0.65 -7.38
CA TYR A 30 -0.78 -0.78 -7.99
C TYR A 30 -1.89 -1.26 -7.04
N THR A 31 -2.53 -2.41 -7.26
CA THR A 31 -3.71 -2.83 -6.47
C THR A 31 -3.37 -3.07 -5.00
N THR A 32 -2.21 -3.67 -4.71
CA THR A 32 -1.75 -3.94 -3.34
C THR A 32 -1.64 -2.66 -2.51
N LEU A 33 -1.24 -1.55 -3.13
CA LEU A 33 -1.11 -0.27 -2.43
C LEU A 33 -2.49 0.37 -2.16
N TRP A 34 -3.50 0.09 -2.99
CA TRP A 34 -4.90 0.43 -2.70
C TRP A 34 -5.49 -0.43 -1.57
N GLU A 35 -5.17 -1.72 -1.56
CA GLU A 35 -5.64 -2.68 -0.54
C GLU A 35 -5.04 -2.38 0.82
N LEU A 36 -3.75 -2.05 0.83
CA LEU A 36 -3.02 -1.72 2.05
C LEU A 36 -3.47 -0.38 2.62
N ALA A 37 -3.55 0.64 1.76
CA ALA A 37 -3.80 2.03 2.15
C ALA A 37 -3.05 2.43 3.43
N ALA A 38 -1.79 2.00 3.54
CA ALA A 38 -0.92 2.20 4.68
C ALA A 38 0.54 2.10 4.22
N ILE A 39 1.46 1.99 5.17
CA ILE A 39 2.89 2.17 5.01
C ILE A 39 3.48 1.16 4.01
N ALA A 40 3.89 1.66 2.85
CA ALA A 40 4.55 0.86 1.82
C ALA A 40 5.88 1.45 1.34
N VAL A 41 6.82 0.58 1.01
CA VAL A 41 7.96 0.89 0.14
C VAL A 41 7.70 0.28 -1.22
N THR A 42 7.79 1.08 -2.28
CA THR A 42 7.34 0.66 -3.62
C THR A 42 8.32 0.94 -4.75
N PHE A 43 8.33 0.07 -5.76
CA PHE A 43 9.27 0.13 -6.89
C PHE A 43 8.59 -0.27 -8.22
N PRO A 44 7.71 0.60 -8.77
CA PRO A 44 6.86 0.29 -9.92
C PRO A 44 7.63 -0.06 -11.20
N HIS A 45 7.09 -1.00 -11.99
CA HIS A 45 7.65 -1.42 -13.29
C HIS A 45 7.05 -0.67 -14.48
N HIS A 46 5.76 -0.32 -14.42
CA HIS A 46 5.04 0.31 -15.54
C HIS A 46 4.73 1.79 -15.29
N LEU A 47 4.59 2.56 -16.37
CA LEU A 47 4.36 4.01 -16.28
C LEU A 47 3.07 4.35 -15.53
N GLU A 48 1.99 3.57 -15.70
CA GLU A 48 0.76 3.77 -14.93
C GLU A 48 0.97 3.52 -13.42
N GLN A 49 1.81 2.54 -13.07
CA GLN A 49 2.15 2.26 -11.67
C GLN A 49 2.99 3.38 -11.07
N VAL A 50 3.92 3.97 -11.85
CA VAL A 50 4.71 5.14 -11.42
C VAL A 50 3.82 6.32 -11.08
N ARG A 51 2.85 6.66 -11.93
CA ARG A 51 1.90 7.76 -11.68
C ARG A 51 1.11 7.53 -10.40
N PHE A 52 0.68 6.29 -10.20
CA PHE A 52 -0.10 5.90 -9.03
C PHE A 52 0.72 5.96 -7.74
N VAL A 53 1.92 5.38 -7.74
CA VAL A 53 2.85 5.39 -6.60
C VAL A 53 3.22 6.82 -6.22
N ARG A 54 3.54 7.67 -7.19
CA ARG A 54 3.82 9.10 -6.94
C ARG A 54 2.62 9.82 -6.32
N ALA A 55 1.40 9.50 -6.73
CA ALA A 55 0.20 10.09 -6.13
C ALA A 55 0.00 9.65 -4.68
N MET A 56 0.38 8.41 -4.34
CA MET A 56 0.33 7.89 -2.98
C MET A 56 1.45 8.47 -2.10
N GLU A 57 2.67 8.58 -2.64
CA GLU A 57 3.78 9.26 -1.97
C GLU A 57 3.46 10.73 -1.69
N ALA A 58 2.87 11.46 -2.65
CA ALA A 58 2.44 12.84 -2.46
C ALA A 58 1.35 12.99 -1.38
N ARG A 59 0.59 11.92 -1.10
CA ARG A 59 -0.40 11.86 -0.01
C ARG A 59 0.20 11.35 1.30
N GLY A 60 1.49 11.01 1.30
CA GLY A 60 2.22 10.54 2.46
C GLY A 60 1.89 9.11 2.86
N THR A 61 1.42 8.25 1.95
CA THR A 61 1.08 6.85 2.29
C THR A 61 2.12 5.83 1.84
N ALA A 62 3.05 6.23 0.99
CA ALA A 62 4.10 5.36 0.48
C ALA A 62 5.43 6.10 0.36
N MET A 63 6.53 5.35 0.41
CA MET A 63 7.83 5.79 -0.03
C MET A 63 8.14 5.13 -1.38
N TRP A 64 8.49 5.93 -2.38
CA TRP A 64 8.86 5.42 -3.69
C TRP A 64 10.39 5.25 -3.79
N ILE A 65 10.81 4.13 -4.37
CA ILE A 65 12.16 3.90 -4.84
C ILE A 65 12.10 3.81 -6.38
N PRO A 66 12.75 4.73 -7.11
CA PRO A 66 12.90 4.56 -8.55
C PRO A 66 13.60 3.24 -8.87
N ARG A 67 13.13 2.50 -9.88
CA ARG A 67 13.67 1.17 -10.21
C ARG A 67 15.17 1.17 -10.49
N ILE A 68 15.69 2.26 -11.07
CA ILE A 68 17.12 2.43 -11.34
C ILE A 68 17.96 2.60 -10.06
N ASP A 69 17.32 3.05 -8.98
CA ASP A 69 17.93 3.25 -7.67
C ASP A 69 17.61 2.10 -6.71
N LEU A 70 16.96 1.02 -7.18
CA LEU A 70 16.62 -0.11 -6.31
C LEU A 70 17.88 -0.92 -5.99
N SER A 71 18.35 -0.78 -4.75
CA SER A 71 19.39 -1.60 -4.15
C SER A 71 18.95 -2.16 -2.80
N ALA A 72 19.67 -3.16 -2.28
CA ALA A 72 19.41 -3.71 -0.96
C ALA A 72 19.60 -2.64 0.13
N GLU A 73 20.61 -1.78 -0.03
CA GLU A 73 20.95 -0.70 0.88
C GLU A 73 19.86 0.36 0.92
N ILE A 74 19.40 0.81 -0.26
CA ILE A 74 18.34 1.83 -0.36
C ILE A 74 17.01 1.27 0.17
N LEU A 75 16.69 0.00 -0.13
CA LEU A 75 15.50 -0.64 0.42
C LEU A 75 15.56 -0.72 1.95
N ALA A 76 16.68 -1.19 2.50
CA ALA A 76 16.89 -1.27 3.94
C ALA A 76 16.80 0.10 4.61
N GLU A 77 17.39 1.14 4.03
CA GLU A 77 17.33 2.51 4.53
C GLU A 77 15.87 2.99 4.67
N LYS A 78 15.03 2.77 3.65
CA LYS A 78 13.61 3.17 3.69
C LYS A 78 12.83 2.41 4.76
N ILE A 79 13.04 1.09 4.86
CA ILE A 79 12.38 0.25 5.87
C ILE A 79 12.78 0.69 7.28
N ILE A 80 14.08 0.84 7.52
CA ILE A 80 14.61 1.27 8.84
C ILE A 80 14.07 2.64 9.18
N LYS A 81 14.08 3.59 8.24
CA LYS A 81 13.55 4.95 8.47
C LYS A 81 12.11 4.91 8.96
N ILE A 82 11.25 4.12 8.33
CA ILE A 82 9.87 3.95 8.75
C ILE A 82 9.78 3.33 10.15
N LEU A 83 10.49 2.23 10.38
CA LEU A 83 10.43 1.49 11.65
C LEU A 83 11.03 2.27 12.83
N SER A 84 11.98 3.17 12.58
CA SER A 84 12.66 3.97 13.60
C SER A 84 12.00 5.32 13.90
N ASP A 85 11.13 5.80 13.02
CA ASP A 85 10.44 7.10 13.15
C ASP A 85 8.93 6.85 13.37
N GLU A 86 8.54 6.69 14.63
CA GLU A 86 7.16 6.45 15.04
C GLU A 86 6.22 7.58 14.55
N ALA A 87 6.71 8.82 14.52
CA ALA A 87 5.93 9.95 14.05
C ALA A 87 5.68 9.86 12.54
N LEU A 88 6.66 9.43 11.75
CA LEU A 88 6.49 9.14 10.33
C LEU A 88 5.51 7.98 10.11
N ALA A 89 5.69 6.86 10.80
CA ALA A 89 4.80 5.71 10.68
C ALA A 89 3.34 6.09 11.00
N THR A 90 3.13 6.84 12.08
CA THR A 90 1.80 7.35 12.48
C THR A 90 1.19 8.24 11.40
N ARG A 91 1.94 9.23 10.90
CA ARG A 91 1.45 10.11 9.82
C ARG A 91 1.08 9.33 8.56
N MET A 92 1.91 8.35 8.19
CA MET A 92 1.64 7.52 7.02
C MET A 92 0.38 6.66 7.19
N SER A 93 0.18 6.08 8.38
CA SER A 93 -1.03 5.34 8.73
C SER A 93 -2.28 6.22 8.67
N GLU A 94 -2.23 7.42 9.25
CA GLU A 94 -3.35 8.37 9.23
C GLU A 94 -3.68 8.85 7.81
N SER A 95 -2.67 9.17 7.01
CA SER A 95 -2.85 9.51 5.59
C SER A 95 -3.51 8.36 4.83
N GLY A 96 -3.09 7.12 5.14
CA GLY A 96 -3.68 5.90 4.61
C GLY A 96 -5.19 5.81 4.82
N ARG A 97 -5.61 5.98 6.08
CA ARG A 97 -7.04 5.98 6.47
C ARG A 97 -7.85 7.04 5.73
N LYS A 98 -7.26 8.22 5.45
CA LYS A 98 -7.96 9.31 4.72
C LYS A 98 -8.21 8.97 3.25
N ILE A 99 -7.39 8.11 2.64
CA ILE A 99 -7.56 7.69 1.24
C ILE A 99 -8.62 6.59 1.12
N CYS A 100 -8.73 5.72 2.12
CA CYS A 100 -9.78 4.72 2.20
C CYS A 100 -11.15 5.37 2.38
N ARG A 101 -12.00 5.28 1.34
CA ARG A 101 -13.41 5.64 1.48
C ARG A 101 -14.17 4.53 2.19
N GLU A 102 -14.63 4.82 3.40
CA GLU A 102 -15.55 3.94 4.11
C GLU A 102 -16.77 3.59 3.25
N SER A 103 -17.16 2.32 3.29
CA SER A 103 -18.37 1.80 2.64
C SER A 103 -18.40 1.98 1.11
N GLY A 104 -17.24 1.97 0.43
CA GLY A 104 -17.16 2.13 -1.03
C GLY A 104 -18.10 1.19 -1.79
N ALA A 105 -18.02 -0.12 -1.54
CA ALA A 105 -18.90 -1.11 -2.18
C ALA A 105 -20.39 -0.84 -1.91
N ARG A 106 -20.76 -0.53 -0.66
CA ARG A 106 -22.15 -0.20 -0.28
C ARG A 106 -22.65 1.06 -0.99
N LYS A 107 -21.81 2.10 -1.08
CA LYS A 107 -22.13 3.35 -1.79
C LYS A 107 -22.31 3.10 -3.30
N THR A 108 -21.43 2.32 -3.91
CA THR A 108 -21.55 1.92 -5.31
C THR A 108 -22.85 1.14 -5.56
N ALA A 109 -23.15 0.13 -4.74
CA ALA A 109 -24.40 -0.63 -4.82
C ALA A 109 -25.63 0.28 -4.70
N LYS A 110 -25.62 1.25 -3.78
CA LYS A 110 -26.69 2.23 -3.62
C LYS A 110 -26.92 3.05 -4.89
N VAL A 111 -25.84 3.53 -5.53
CA VAL A 111 -25.92 4.30 -6.78
C VAL A 111 -26.50 3.45 -7.91
N ILE A 112 -26.04 2.22 -8.07
CA ILE A 112 -26.56 1.28 -9.09
C ILE A 112 -28.06 1.08 -8.91
N LEU A 113 -28.51 0.80 -7.67
CA LEU A 113 -29.93 0.61 -7.37
C LEU A 113 -30.77 1.88 -7.62
N GLN A 114 -30.22 3.08 -7.38
CA GLN A 114 -30.91 4.34 -7.68
C GLN A 114 -31.09 4.56 -9.18
N ILE A 115 -30.10 4.20 -10.00
CA ILE A 115 -30.18 4.33 -11.47
C ILE A 115 -31.25 3.38 -12.00
N LEU A 116 -31.26 2.12 -11.54
CA LEU A 116 -32.26 1.13 -11.95
C LEU A 116 -33.69 1.58 -11.64
N LYS A 117 -33.92 2.17 -10.46
CA LYS A 117 -35.24 2.69 -10.06
C LYS A 117 -35.73 3.89 -10.89
N LYS A 118 -34.84 4.60 -11.59
CA LYS A 118 -35.19 5.74 -12.46
C LYS A 118 -35.43 5.34 -13.91
N ALA A 119 -35.01 4.13 -14.29
CA ALA A 119 -35.14 3.60 -15.64
C ALA A 119 -36.43 2.77 -15.84
N ILE A 120 -37.21 2.58 -14.77
CA ILE A 120 -38.53 1.95 -14.73
C ILE A 120 -39.54 3.05 -14.41
#